data_AF-Q1IVK8-F1
#
_entry.id   AF-Q1IVK8-F1
#
_cell.length_a   1.000
_cell.length_b   1.000
_cell.length_c   1.000
_cell.angle_alpha   90.00
_cell.angle_beta   90.00
_cell.angle_gamma   90.00
#
_symmetry.space_group_name_H-M   'P 1'
#
loop_
_entity.id
_entity.type
_entity.pdbx_description
1 polymer ?
#
loop_
_entity_poly.entity_id
_entity_poly.type
_entity_poly.pdbx_seq_one_letter_code
_entity_poly.pdbx_strand_id
1 'polypeptide(L)'
;MSTPAMSPQNNARPQQIAAAKARVIVSANWFLWIAGLSVVNTLISMGGGRMRFIFGLGITSVLDAVGHQSGNSGQSTALIMSILAAAVIAMFGFFGRKEMKWAFLVGMALYACDGLLLLKYGVYLSAAFHAWALFRLFVGLQAVNTLETLRSQQSSDAGAMSTSWQR
;
A
#
# COMPACT_ATOMS: atom_id res chain seq x y z
N MET A 1 -47.84 -14.87 15.61
CA MET A 1 -46.93 -13.87 15.04
C MET A 1 -45.53 -14.21 15.51
N SER A 2 -44.82 -15.04 14.75
CA SER A 2 -43.47 -15.49 15.09
C SER A 2 -42.50 -14.40 14.64
N THR A 3 -41.84 -13.73 15.57
CA THR A 3 -40.74 -12.83 15.24
C THR A 3 -39.71 -13.62 14.41
N PRO A 4 -39.33 -13.16 13.19
CA PRO A 4 -38.27 -13.82 12.45
C PRO A 4 -37.01 -13.73 13.31
N ALA A 5 -36.53 -14.87 13.80
CA ALA A 5 -35.29 -14.94 14.55
C ALA A 5 -34.17 -14.41 13.66
N MET A 6 -33.65 -13.21 13.96
CA MET A 6 -32.50 -12.65 13.28
C MET A 6 -31.34 -13.65 13.44
N SER A 7 -30.88 -14.22 12.33
CA SER A 7 -29.82 -15.23 12.34
C SER A 7 -28.54 -14.65 12.96
N PRO A 8 -27.72 -15.46 13.66
CA PRO A 8 -26.47 -15.01 14.29
C PRO A 8 -25.51 -14.27 13.34
N GLN A 9 -25.59 -14.57 12.04
CA GLN A 9 -24.83 -13.89 10.98
C GLN A 9 -25.14 -12.39 10.91
N ASN A 10 -26.37 -11.95 11.19
CA ASN A 10 -26.75 -10.54 11.06
C ASN A 10 -26.02 -9.63 12.08
N ASN A 11 -25.76 -10.15 13.28
CA ASN A 11 -25.09 -9.40 14.36
C ASN A 11 -23.55 -9.32 14.18
N ALA A 12 -22.96 -10.19 13.36
CA ALA A 12 -21.52 -10.23 13.12
C ALA A 12 -21.06 -9.37 11.93
N ARG A 13 -21.96 -8.95 11.03
CA ARG A 13 -21.59 -8.22 9.79
C ARG A 13 -20.96 -6.86 10.04
N PRO A 14 -21.47 -5.99 10.93
CA PRO A 14 -20.83 -4.71 11.21
C PRO A 14 -19.38 -4.89 11.70
N GLN A 15 -19.14 -5.92 12.51
CA GLN A 15 -17.81 -6.26 13.01
C GLN A 15 -16.89 -6.75 11.87
N GLN A 16 -17.40 -7.57 10.95
CA GLN A 16 -16.65 -8.03 9.78
C GLN A 16 -16.26 -6.87 8.84
N ILE A 17 -17.18 -5.93 8.59
CA ILE A 17 -16.92 -4.73 7.79
C ILE A 17 -15.85 -3.86 8.46
N ALA A 18 -15.97 -3.63 9.76
CA ALA A 18 -14.97 -2.87 10.52
C ALA A 18 -13.58 -3.53 10.48
N ALA A 19 -13.52 -4.86 10.65
CA ALA A 19 -12.29 -5.62 10.58
C ALA A 19 -11.65 -5.59 9.18
N ALA A 20 -12.44 -5.74 8.11
CA ALA A 20 -11.97 -5.63 6.74
C ALA A 20 -11.42 -4.22 6.46
N LYS A 21 -12.15 -3.18 6.86
CA LYS A 21 -11.70 -1.78 6.73
C LYS A 21 -10.39 -1.51 7.48
N ALA A 22 -10.26 -2.01 8.71
CA ALA A 22 -9.03 -1.89 9.48
C ALA A 22 -7.83 -2.55 8.75
N ARG A 23 -8.04 -3.73 8.16
CA ARG A 23 -7.01 -4.40 7.34
C ARG A 23 -6.63 -3.59 6.11
N VAL A 24 -7.59 -2.97 5.42
CA VAL A 24 -7.31 -2.06 4.29
C VAL A 24 -6.40 -0.92 4.74
N ILE A 25 -6.73 -0.24 5.85
CA ILE A 25 -5.95 0.90 6.37
C ILE A 25 -4.54 0.47 6.78
N VAL A 26 -4.41 -0.62 7.55
CA VAL A 26 -3.11 -1.15 7.98
C VAL A 26 -2.24 -1.54 6.78
N SER A 27 -2.85 -2.06 5.71
CA SER A 27 -2.13 -2.44 4.49
C SER A 27 -1.74 -1.21 3.68
N ALA A 28 -2.65 -0.25 3.49
CA ALA A 28 -2.37 1.01 2.80
C ALA A 28 -1.27 1.84 3.49
N ASN A 29 -1.13 1.72 4.82
CA ASN A 29 -0.04 2.35 5.57
C ASN A 29 1.34 1.85 5.15
N TRP A 30 1.46 0.66 4.54
CA TRP A 30 2.75 0.19 4.02
C TRP A 30 3.27 1.08 2.90
N PHE A 31 2.42 1.63 2.04
CA PHE A 31 2.85 2.65 1.06
C PHE A 31 3.46 3.87 1.76
N LEU A 32 2.86 4.34 2.85
CA LEU A 32 3.37 5.49 3.60
C LEU A 32 4.67 5.19 4.34
N TRP A 33 4.81 3.97 4.88
CA TRP A 33 6.07 3.49 5.44
C TRP A 33 7.17 3.44 4.39
N ILE A 34 6.89 2.90 3.19
CA ILE A 34 7.86 2.88 2.08
C ILE A 34 8.28 4.31 1.70
N ALA A 35 7.32 5.23 1.56
CA ALA A 35 7.61 6.62 1.25
C ALA A 35 8.46 7.29 2.35
N GLY A 36 8.08 7.12 3.62
CA GLY A 36 8.82 7.67 4.75
C GLY A 36 10.24 7.12 4.86
N LEU A 37 10.42 5.81 4.71
CA LEU A 37 11.73 5.16 4.70
C LEU A 37 12.60 5.66 3.53
N SER A 38 12.00 5.95 2.38
CA SER A 38 12.72 6.49 1.21
C SER A 38 13.20 7.92 1.43
N VAL A 39 12.40 8.76 2.10
CA VAL A 39 12.82 10.12 2.49
C VAL A 39 13.95 10.05 3.52
N VAL A 40 13.82 9.19 4.54
CA VAL A 40 14.89 8.98 5.53
C VAL A 40 16.18 8.52 4.86
N ASN A 41 16.12 7.59 3.91
CA ASN A 41 17.30 7.15 3.15
C ASN A 41 17.97 8.32 2.41
N THR A 42 17.18 9.18 1.77
CA THR A 42 17.68 10.36 1.06
C THR A 42 18.38 11.33 2.03
N LEU A 43 17.80 11.59 3.20
CA LEU A 43 18.38 12.47 4.21
C LEU A 43 19.70 11.93 4.79
N ILE A 44 19.81 10.62 5.02
CA ILE A 44 21.04 9.97 5.48
C ILE A 44 22.15 10.10 4.42
N SER A 45 21.81 9.90 3.15
CA SER A 45 22.73 10.05 2.02
C SER A 45 23.28 11.48 1.92
N MET A 46 22.43 12.49 2.11
CA MET A 46 22.84 13.90 2.16
C MET A 46 23.77 14.23 3.34
N GLY A 47 23.55 13.60 4.50
CA GLY A 47 24.34 13.83 5.72
C GLY A 47 25.76 13.22 5.70
N GLY A 48 26.20 12.64 4.59
CA GLY A 48 27.50 11.97 4.47
C GLY A 48 27.55 10.60 5.15
N GLY A 49 26.38 10.03 5.49
CA GLY A 49 26.31 8.70 6.07
C GLY A 49 26.77 7.64 5.07
N ARG A 50 27.89 6.96 5.37
CA ARG A 50 28.44 5.86 4.53
C ARG A 50 27.59 4.58 4.55
N MET A 51 26.49 4.57 5.31
CA MET A 51 25.57 3.45 5.43
C MET A 51 24.49 3.57 4.35
N ARG A 52 24.55 2.72 3.32
CA ARG A 52 23.43 2.52 2.38
C ARG A 52 22.27 1.91 3.16
N PHE A 53 21.26 2.71 3.49
CA PHE A 53 20.07 2.20 4.17
C PHE A 53 19.31 1.30 3.19
N ILE A 54 19.18 0.02 3.52
CA ILE A 54 18.74 -1.04 2.59
C ILE A 54 17.20 -1.03 2.43
N PHE A 55 16.52 -0.22 3.23
CA PHE A 55 15.06 -0.14 3.32
C PHE A 55 14.57 1.18 2.69
N GLY A 56 13.87 1.09 1.56
CA GLY A 56 13.38 2.24 0.79
C GLY A 56 12.95 1.81 -0.61
N LEU A 57 12.74 2.77 -1.52
CA LEU A 57 12.49 2.50 -2.94
C LEU A 57 13.77 2.07 -3.64
N GLY A 58 13.73 0.98 -4.42
CA GLY A 58 14.88 0.46 -5.13
C GLY A 58 15.52 1.47 -6.09
N ILE A 59 14.70 2.24 -6.80
CA ILE A 59 15.16 3.28 -7.72
C ILE A 59 16.02 4.34 -7.05
N THR A 60 15.76 4.67 -5.77
CA THR A 60 16.57 5.67 -5.05
C THR A 60 18.01 5.19 -4.85
N SER A 61 18.19 3.90 -4.58
CA SER A 61 19.53 3.31 -4.43
C SER A 61 20.32 3.26 -5.74
N VAL A 62 19.62 3.11 -6.88
CA VAL A 62 20.24 3.14 -8.22
C VAL A 62 20.58 4.58 -8.61
N LEU A 63 19.67 5.52 -8.37
CA LEU A 63 19.88 6.94 -8.66
C LEU A 63 21.01 7.52 -7.82
N ASP A 64 21.10 7.18 -6.55
CA ASP A 64 22.22 7.60 -5.68
C ASP A 64 23.56 7.06 -6.19
N ALA A 65 23.60 5.79 -6.62
CA ALA A 65 24.83 5.17 -7.15
C ALA A 65 25.32 5.86 -8.44
N VAL A 66 24.40 6.25 -9.33
CA VAL A 66 24.72 6.99 -10.57
C VAL A 66 25.05 8.45 -10.28
N GLY A 67 24.32 9.09 -9.36
CA GLY A 67 24.50 10.49 -8.98
C GLY A 67 25.88 10.75 -8.39
N HIS A 68 26.38 9.86 -7.52
CA HIS A 68 27.73 9.97 -6.95
C HIS A 68 28.85 9.86 -8.00
N GLN A 69 28.62 9.15 -9.10
CA GLN A 69 29.60 9.05 -10.20
C GLN A 69 29.60 10.30 -11.10
N SER A 70 28.56 11.13 -11.03
CA SER A 70 28.32 12.24 -11.94
C SER A 70 28.62 13.63 -11.35
N GLY A 71 29.21 13.69 -10.15
CA GLY A 71 29.51 14.94 -9.43
C GLY A 71 28.27 15.63 -8.84
N ASN A 72 28.43 16.88 -8.37
CA ASN A 72 27.40 17.59 -7.60
C ASN A 72 26.06 17.79 -8.33
N SER A 73 26.08 17.91 -9.66
CA SER A 73 24.86 18.03 -10.48
C SER A 73 24.04 16.73 -10.47
N GLY A 74 24.71 15.58 -10.57
CA GLY A 74 24.05 14.26 -10.52
C GLY A 74 23.41 13.96 -9.17
N GLN A 75 24.03 14.41 -8.08
CA GLN A 75 23.48 14.24 -6.73
C GLN A 75 22.17 15.02 -6.53
N SER A 76 22.07 16.23 -7.09
CA SER A 76 20.86 17.05 -7.02
C SER A 76 19.69 16.42 -7.80
N THR A 77 19.98 15.86 -8.98
CA THR A 77 18.96 15.17 -9.79
C THR A 77 18.47 13.88 -9.11
N ALA A 78 19.37 13.09 -8.52
CA ALA A 78 19.00 11.88 -7.79
C ALA A 78 18.05 12.20 -6.62
N LEU A 79 18.33 13.25 -5.86
CA LEU A 79 17.50 13.70 -4.75
C LEU A 79 16.09 14.09 -5.20
N ILE A 80 15.96 14.90 -6.25
CA ILE A 80 14.65 15.33 -6.77
C ILE A 80 13.81 14.12 -7.18
N MET A 81 14.42 13.18 -7.91
CA MET A 81 13.74 11.97 -8.36
C MET A 81 13.34 11.07 -7.18
N SER A 82 14.17 10.98 -6.14
CA SER A 82 13.85 10.23 -4.91
C SER A 82 12.66 10.82 -4.15
N ILE A 83 12.59 12.15 -4.01
CA ILE A 83 11.45 12.83 -3.37
C ILE A 83 10.17 12.64 -4.20
N LEU A 84 10.27 12.78 -5.52
CA LEU A 84 9.13 12.59 -6.42
C LEU A 84 8.58 11.15 -6.32
N ALA A 85 9.47 10.15 -6.36
CA ALA A 85 9.09 8.76 -6.24
C ALA A 85 8.42 8.47 -4.89
N ALA A 86 8.98 9.01 -3.79
CA ALA A 86 8.37 8.90 -2.47
C ALA A 86 6.98 9.55 -2.41
N ALA A 87 6.79 10.71 -3.04
CA ALA A 87 5.49 11.40 -3.10
C ALA A 87 4.44 10.59 -3.88
N VAL A 88 4.82 10.00 -5.02
CA VAL A 88 3.94 9.12 -5.81
C VAL A 88 3.53 7.89 -4.99
N ILE A 89 4.46 7.28 -4.26
CA ILE A 89 4.17 6.15 -3.40
C ILE A 89 3.26 6.56 -2.23
N ALA A 90 3.49 7.72 -1.61
CA ALA A 90 2.63 8.25 -0.58
C ALA A 90 1.20 8.51 -1.08
N MET A 91 1.05 8.97 -2.34
CA MET A 91 -0.24 9.15 -2.99
C MET A 91 -1.03 7.83 -3.06
N PHE A 92 -0.41 6.71 -3.39
CA PHE A 92 -1.08 5.40 -3.36
C PHE A 92 -1.50 5.01 -1.93
N GLY A 93 -0.71 5.34 -0.91
CA GLY A 93 -1.10 5.16 0.49
C GLY A 93 -2.35 5.96 0.87
N PHE A 94 -2.42 7.22 0.42
CA PHE A 94 -3.57 8.09 0.65
C PHE A 94 -4.85 7.55 0.00
N PHE A 95 -4.79 7.18 -1.29
CA PHE A 95 -5.95 6.61 -1.98
C PHE A 95 -6.30 5.19 -1.51
N GLY A 96 -5.30 4.39 -1.11
CA GLY A 96 -5.51 3.06 -0.54
C GLY A 96 -6.28 3.12 0.80
N ARG A 97 -6.01 4.12 1.65
CA ARG A 97 -6.79 4.37 2.88
C ARG A 97 -8.25 4.74 2.61
N LYS A 98 -8.53 5.27 1.42
CA LYS A 98 -9.89 5.54 0.93
C LYS A 98 -10.53 4.33 0.25
N GLU A 99 -9.96 3.14 0.42
CA GLU A 99 -10.50 1.87 -0.10
C GLU A 99 -10.49 1.81 -1.65
N MET A 100 -9.71 2.67 -2.31
CA MET A 100 -9.64 2.72 -3.76
C MET A 100 -8.79 1.57 -4.30
N LYS A 101 -9.42 0.55 -4.89
CA LYS A 101 -8.75 -0.64 -5.44
C LYS A 101 -7.63 -0.33 -6.43
N TRP A 102 -7.85 0.66 -7.31
CA TRP A 102 -6.86 1.03 -8.33
C TRP A 102 -5.52 1.45 -7.70
N ALA A 103 -5.55 2.07 -6.51
CA ALA A 103 -4.33 2.49 -5.82
C ALA A 103 -3.46 1.31 -5.39
N PHE A 104 -4.08 0.22 -4.96
CA PHE A 104 -3.37 -1.03 -4.68
C PHE A 104 -2.84 -1.67 -5.98
N LEU A 105 -3.66 -1.78 -7.02
CA LEU A 105 -3.24 -2.42 -8.28
C LEU A 105 -2.07 -1.70 -8.95
N VAL A 106 -2.22 -0.40 -9.18
CA VAL A 106 -1.18 0.43 -9.85
C VAL A 106 0.03 0.58 -8.95
N GLY A 107 -0.16 0.85 -7.65
CA GLY A 107 0.93 1.00 -6.70
C GLY A 107 1.74 -0.29 -6.53
N MET A 108 1.09 -1.46 -6.44
CA MET A 108 1.76 -2.76 -6.41
C MET A 108 2.52 -3.05 -7.69
N ALA A 109 1.96 -2.74 -8.87
CA ALA A 109 2.63 -2.97 -10.14
C ALA A 109 3.92 -2.15 -10.24
N LEU A 110 3.86 -0.85 -9.94
CA LEU A 110 5.04 0.02 -9.92
C LEU A 110 6.07 -0.44 -8.89
N TYR A 111 5.63 -0.80 -7.69
CA TYR A 111 6.51 -1.26 -6.61
C TYR A 111 7.14 -2.62 -6.90
N ALA A 112 6.44 -3.52 -7.60
CA ALA A 112 6.98 -4.79 -8.06
C ALA A 112 8.05 -4.57 -9.14
N CYS A 113 7.80 -3.69 -10.13
CA CYS A 113 8.80 -3.32 -11.13
C CYS A 113 10.07 -2.76 -10.49
N ASP A 114 9.92 -1.90 -9.47
CA ASP A 114 11.03 -1.37 -8.69
C ASP A 114 11.81 -2.48 -7.96
N GLY A 115 11.11 -3.43 -7.34
CA GLY A 115 11.73 -4.62 -6.74
C GLY A 115 12.48 -5.52 -7.73
N LEU A 116 11.99 -5.65 -8.97
CA LEU A 116 12.68 -6.42 -10.02
C LEU A 116 14.00 -5.76 -10.44
N LEU A 117 14.08 -4.43 -10.43
CA LEU A 117 15.35 -3.72 -10.66
C LEU A 117 16.38 -4.06 -9.58
N LEU A 118 15.97 -4.15 -8.31
CA LEU A 118 16.86 -4.52 -7.22
C LEU A 118 17.46 -5.92 -7.37
N LEU A 119 16.65 -6.89 -7.85
CA LEU A 119 17.13 -8.23 -8.16
C LEU A 119 18.19 -8.20 -9.27
N LYS A 120 17.93 -7.42 -10.34
CA LYS A 120 18.88 -7.24 -11.44
C LYS A 120 20.24 -6.70 -10.97
N TYR A 121 20.26 -5.79 -9.99
CA TYR A 121 21.49 -5.21 -9.44
C TYR A 121 22.05 -5.97 -8.21
N GLY A 122 21.53 -7.17 -7.90
CA GLY A 122 22.05 -8.04 -6.84
C GLY A 122 21.79 -7.53 -5.41
N VAL A 123 20.83 -6.63 -5.21
CA VAL A 123 20.51 -6.04 -3.89
C VAL A 123 19.45 -6.88 -3.17
N TYR A 124 19.80 -8.14 -2.87
CA TYR A 124 18.84 -9.17 -2.44
C TYR A 124 18.10 -8.83 -1.14
N LEU A 125 18.76 -8.23 -0.15
CA LEU A 125 18.11 -7.86 1.11
C LEU A 125 17.02 -6.80 0.90
N SER A 126 17.26 -5.82 0.03
CA SER A 126 16.25 -4.81 -0.32
C SER A 126 15.12 -5.42 -1.14
N ALA A 127 15.43 -6.35 -2.05
CA ALA A 127 14.42 -7.09 -2.81
C ALA A 127 13.53 -7.97 -1.90
N ALA A 128 14.10 -8.58 -0.85
CA ALA A 128 13.32 -9.34 0.14
C ALA A 128 12.36 -8.42 0.92
N PHE A 129 12.81 -7.23 1.31
CA PHE A 129 11.94 -6.22 1.92
C PHE A 129 10.81 -5.79 0.96
N HIS A 130 11.12 -5.60 -0.32
CA HIS A 130 10.10 -5.30 -1.35
C HIS A 130 9.07 -6.41 -1.46
N ALA A 131 9.49 -7.67 -1.50
CA ALA A 131 8.58 -8.80 -1.53
C ALA A 131 7.66 -8.85 -0.30
N TRP A 132 8.21 -8.59 0.89
CA TRP A 132 7.43 -8.52 2.13
C TRP A 132 6.40 -7.38 2.09
N ALA A 133 6.82 -6.18 1.73
CA ALA A 133 5.92 -5.04 1.62
C ALA A 133 4.85 -5.26 0.54
N LEU A 134 5.21 -5.86 -0.60
CA LEU A 134 4.27 -6.24 -1.66
C LEU A 134 3.24 -7.26 -1.16
N PHE A 135 3.64 -8.24 -0.35
CA PHE A 135 2.71 -9.16 0.30
C PHE A 135 1.72 -8.44 1.22
N ARG A 136 2.20 -7.47 2.02
CA ARG A 136 1.33 -6.65 2.88
C ARG A 136 0.31 -5.84 2.07
N LEU A 137 0.71 -5.31 0.91
CA LEU A 137 -0.18 -4.61 -0.01
C LEU A 137 -1.21 -5.56 -0.65
N PHE A 138 -0.79 -6.78 -1.00
CA PHE A 138 -1.69 -7.81 -1.54
C PHE A 138 -2.77 -8.22 -0.52
N VAL A 139 -2.42 -8.33 0.76
CA VAL A 139 -3.41 -8.54 1.84
C VAL A 139 -4.41 -7.37 1.89
N GLY A 140 -3.96 -6.15 1.65
CA GLY A 140 -4.82 -4.97 1.52
C GLY A 140 -5.80 -5.08 0.37
N LEU A 141 -5.32 -5.45 -0.83
CA LEU A 141 -6.17 -5.65 -2.00
C LEU A 141 -7.27 -6.71 -1.76
N GLN A 142 -6.91 -7.83 -1.15
CA GLN A 142 -7.89 -8.85 -0.74
C GLN A 142 -8.91 -8.29 0.26
N ALA A 143 -8.48 -7.50 1.24
CA ALA A 143 -9.38 -6.88 2.20
C ALA A 143 -10.35 -5.88 1.55
N VAL A 144 -9.93 -5.15 0.51
CA VAL A 144 -10.84 -4.28 -0.26
C VAL A 144 -11.89 -5.12 -1.01
N ASN A 145 -11.49 -6.24 -1.61
CA ASN A 145 -12.45 -7.17 -2.24
C ASN A 145 -13.48 -7.69 -1.23
N THR A 146 -13.03 -8.15 -0.06
CA THR A 146 -13.93 -8.61 1.02
C THR A 146 -14.88 -7.50 1.47
N LEU A 147 -14.38 -6.28 1.64
CA LEU A 147 -15.17 -5.13 2.09
C LEU A 147 -16.29 -4.78 1.09
N GLU A 148 -16.02 -4.84 -0.21
CA GLU A 148 -17.04 -4.63 -1.24
C GLU A 148 -18.13 -5.71 -1.20
N THR A 149 -17.74 -6.99 -1.12
CA THR A 149 -18.70 -8.10 -1.01
C THR A 149 -19.62 -7.95 0.20
N LEU A 150 -19.06 -7.63 1.37
CA LEU A 150 -19.84 -7.45 2.60
C LEU A 150 -20.82 -6.28 2.49
N ARG A 151 -20.41 -5.16 1.87
CA ARG A 151 -21.29 -4.00 1.66
C ARG A 151 -22.40 -4.29 0.66
N SER A 152 -22.10 -4.98 -0.45
CA SER A 152 -23.12 -5.39 -1.42
C SER A 152 -24.19 -6.28 -0.79
N GLN A 153 -23.78 -7.27 0.00
CA GLN A 153 -24.71 -8.15 0.74
C GLN A 153 -25.57 -7.37 1.74
N GLN A 154 -24.99 -6.41 2.47
CA GLN A 154 -25.74 -5.57 3.40
C GLN A 154 -26.82 -4.74 2.68
N SER A 155 -26.49 -4.18 1.52
CA SER A 155 -27.45 -3.42 0.70
C SER A 155 -28.58 -4.30 0.16
N SER A 156 -28.28 -5.52 -0.31
CA SER A 156 -29.28 -6.47 -0.80
C SER A 156 -30.26 -6.89 0.30
N ASP A 157 -29.76 -7.19 1.50
CA ASP A 157 -30.60 -7.59 2.63
C ASP A 157 -31.53 -6.45 3.10
N ALA A 158 -31.02 -5.21 3.13
CA ALA A 158 -31.82 -4.05 3.47
C ALA A 158 -32.98 -3.84 2.48
N GLY A 159 -32.73 -4.04 1.17
CA GLY A 159 -33.77 -3.98 0.13
C GLY A 159 -34.78 -5.14 0.21
N ALA A 160 -34.33 -6.34 0.58
CA ALA A 160 -35.23 -7.48 0.78
C ALA A 160 -36.17 -7.25 1.99
N MET A 161 -35.65 -6.69 3.09
CA MET A 161 -36.47 -6.34 4.26
C MET A 161 -37.52 -5.29 3.92
N SER A 162 -37.17 -4.19 3.23
CA SER A 162 -38.14 -3.15 2.88
C SER A 162 -39.30 -3.66 2.01
N THR A 163 -39.00 -4.59 1.08
CA THR A 163 -39.99 -5.21 0.20
C THR A 163 -40.93 -6.15 0.94
N SER A 164 -40.46 -6.81 2.01
CA SER A 164 -41.27 -7.73 2.83
C SER A 164 -42.33 -7.03 3.68
N TRP A 165 -42.11 -5.77 4.08
CA TRP A 165 -43.07 -4.97 4.85
C TRP A 165 -44.16 -4.31 3.99
N GLN A 166 -44.04 -4.38 2.66
CA GLN A 166 -44.99 -3.80 1.71
C GLN A 166 -46.00 -4.82 1.16
N ARG A 167 -45.88 -6.10 1.52
CA ARG A 167 -46.82 -7.18 1.17
C ARG A 167 -47.57 -7.64 2.40
#